data_AF-A0A1Y2GW13-F1
#
_entry.id   AF-A0A1Y2GW13-F1
#
_cell.length_a   1.000
_cell.length_b   1.000
_cell.length_c   1.000
_cell.angle_alpha   90.00
_cell.angle_beta   90.00
_cell.angle_gamma   90.00
#
_symmetry.space_group_name_H-M   'P 1'
#
loop_
_entity.id
_entity.type
_entity.pdbx_description
1 polymer ?
#
loop_
_entity_poly.entity_id
_entity_poly.type
_entity_poly.pdbx_seq_one_letter_code
_entity_poly.pdbx_strand_id
1 'polypeptide(L)'
;MWKAVNKEEKRVKELLGNARRRAQRRRAYYDSKLGDPMQLLRVSGTAVQLVTNPEIYTFNEDMKNLMPWASDPSVKIDRFDGRALLDFIPTATQAMIESGLKPDKDEDGIGNELRFQRWHDLVDKIRLGVSEEQCIRNNEEEWNDLVARHHALIGKVSEKYVYS
;
A
#
# COMPACT_ATOMS: atom_id res chain seq x y z
N MET A 1 20.39 31.15 -41.92
CA MET A 1 20.47 31.03 -40.46
C MET A 1 19.09 31.06 -39.79
N TRP A 2 18.28 32.12 -39.97
CA TRP A 2 16.95 32.27 -39.35
C TRP A 2 15.93 31.16 -39.66
N LYS A 3 15.88 30.67 -40.91
CA LYS A 3 14.99 29.56 -41.29
C LYS A 3 15.29 28.23 -40.58
N ALA A 4 16.55 27.99 -40.20
CA ALA A 4 16.96 26.80 -39.47
C ALA A 4 16.53 26.90 -37.99
N VAL A 5 16.69 28.09 -37.39
CA VAL A 5 16.24 28.38 -36.02
C VAL A 5 14.73 28.20 -35.88
N ASN A 6 13.93 28.75 -36.81
CA ASN A 6 12.46 28.60 -36.78
C ASN A 6 12.01 27.13 -36.95
N LYS A 7 12.77 26.32 -37.70
CA LYS A 7 12.47 24.90 -37.90
C LYS A 7 12.71 24.11 -36.61
N GLU A 8 13.81 24.38 -35.91
CA GLU A 8 14.09 23.75 -34.61
C GLU A 8 13.12 24.23 -33.53
N GLU A 9 12.74 25.52 -33.53
CA GLU A 9 11.75 26.04 -32.59
C GLU A 9 10.38 25.36 -32.76
N LYS A 10 9.95 25.15 -34.02
CA LYS A 10 8.70 24.42 -34.33
C LYS A 10 8.77 22.97 -33.84
N ARG A 11 9.90 22.29 -34.03
CA ARG A 11 10.13 20.92 -33.57
C ARG A 11 10.10 20.81 -32.04
N VAL A 12 10.71 21.75 -31.33
CA VAL A 12 10.70 21.79 -29.86
C VAL A 12 9.29 22.03 -29.33
N LYS A 13 8.53 22.96 -29.91
CA LYS A 13 7.13 23.21 -29.54
C LYS A 13 6.25 21.97 -29.74
N GLU A 14 6.47 21.23 -30.84
CA GLU A 14 5.75 19.99 -31.10
C GLU A 14 6.10 18.89 -30.09
N LEU A 15 7.39 18.73 -29.76
CA LEU A 15 7.86 17.81 -28.71
C LEU A 15 7.24 18.13 -27.34
N LEU A 16 7.22 19.40 -26.94
CA LEU A 16 6.59 19.87 -25.71
C LEU A 16 5.08 19.61 -25.70
N GLY A 17 4.38 19.90 -26.80
CA GLY A 17 2.95 19.62 -26.94
C GLY A 17 2.63 18.13 -26.81
N ASN A 18 3.46 17.28 -27.42
CA ASN A 18 3.33 15.82 -27.33
C ASN A 18 3.65 15.30 -25.91
N ALA A 19 4.66 15.86 -25.24
CA ALA A 19 4.99 15.55 -23.85
C ALA A 19 3.85 15.94 -22.90
N ARG A 20 3.27 17.12 -23.07
CA ARG A 20 2.11 17.59 -22.30
C ARG A 20 0.90 16.69 -22.49
N ARG A 21 0.53 16.35 -23.73
CA ARG A 21 -0.57 15.42 -24.01
C ARG A 21 -0.31 14.02 -23.44
N ARG A 22 0.94 13.55 -23.46
CA ARG A 22 1.33 12.27 -22.85
C ARG A 22 1.23 12.31 -21.33
N ALA A 23 1.67 13.40 -20.68
CA ALA A 23 1.55 13.59 -19.24
C ALA A 23 0.07 13.66 -18.81
N GLN A 24 -0.77 14.37 -19.57
CA GLN A 24 -2.22 14.42 -19.34
C GLN A 24 -2.88 13.05 -19.48
N ARG A 25 -2.54 12.26 -20.51
CA ARG A 25 -3.04 10.89 -20.64
C ARG A 25 -2.58 9.98 -19.51
N ARG A 26 -1.33 10.10 -19.07
CA ARG A 26 -0.81 9.36 -17.91
C ARG A 26 -1.55 9.74 -16.64
N ARG A 27 -1.76 11.03 -16.41
CA ARG A 27 -2.52 11.54 -15.26
C ARG A 27 -3.95 11.03 -15.29
N ALA A 28 -4.65 11.16 -16.41
CA ALA A 28 -6.01 10.63 -16.57
C ALA A 28 -6.07 9.10 -16.40
N TYR A 29 -5.07 8.37 -16.89
CA TYR A 29 -4.95 6.92 -16.65
C TYR A 29 -4.77 6.62 -15.17
N TYR A 30 -3.82 7.25 -14.49
CA TYR A 30 -3.62 7.03 -13.06
C TYR A 30 -4.80 7.49 -12.22
N ASP A 31 -5.42 8.63 -12.52
CA ASP A 31 -6.63 9.10 -11.84
C ASP A 31 -7.82 8.14 -12.09
N SER A 32 -7.93 7.53 -13.28
CA SER A 32 -8.91 6.48 -13.57
C SER A 32 -8.60 5.11 -12.92
N LYS A 33 -7.34 4.91 -12.51
CA LYS A 33 -6.82 3.69 -11.88
C LYS A 33 -6.54 3.86 -10.40
N LEU A 34 -6.72 5.06 -9.85
CA LEU A 34 -6.77 5.35 -8.42
C LEU A 34 -8.13 4.94 -7.84
N GLY A 35 -8.67 3.83 -8.34
CA GLY A 35 -9.68 3.04 -7.66
C GLY A 35 -8.97 1.96 -6.83
N ASP A 36 -9.69 1.42 -5.86
CA ASP A 36 -9.29 0.40 -4.89
C ASP A 36 -8.01 -0.39 -5.29
N PRO A 37 -6.90 -0.30 -4.51
CA PRO A 37 -5.68 -1.05 -4.74
C PRO A 37 -5.89 -2.56 -4.96
N MET A 38 -6.99 -3.13 -4.47
CA MET A 38 -7.37 -4.54 -4.68
C MET A 38 -7.85 -4.85 -6.11
N GLN A 39 -8.29 -3.85 -6.89
CA GLN A 39 -8.78 -4.04 -8.27
C GLN A 39 -7.68 -4.10 -9.34
N LEU A 40 -6.40 -3.90 -8.97
CA LEU A 40 -5.26 -3.98 -9.88
C LEU A 40 -4.64 -5.38 -9.97
N LEU A 41 -5.25 -6.39 -9.33
CA LEU A 41 -4.81 -7.77 -9.42
C LEU A 41 -5.19 -8.38 -10.78
N ARG A 42 -4.25 -8.32 -11.74
CA ARG A 42 -4.40 -9.03 -13.01
C ARG A 42 -3.96 -10.48 -12.83
N VAL A 43 -4.93 -11.39 -12.70
CA VAL A 43 -4.65 -12.84 -12.70
C VAL A 43 -4.40 -13.30 -14.13
N SER A 44 -3.15 -13.67 -14.45
CA SER A 44 -2.79 -14.36 -15.70
C SER A 44 -2.40 -15.79 -15.39
N GLY A 45 -3.14 -16.77 -15.91
CA GLY A 45 -2.82 -18.18 -15.77
C GLY A 45 -2.22 -18.77 -17.05
N THR A 46 -1.32 -19.72 -16.91
CA THR A 46 -0.92 -20.65 -17.98
C THR A 46 -1.45 -22.03 -17.63
N ALA A 47 -1.85 -22.81 -18.64
CA ALA A 47 -2.28 -24.19 -18.41
C ALA A 47 -1.07 -25.01 -17.95
N VAL A 48 -1.08 -25.45 -16.69
CA VAL A 48 -0.08 -26.32 -16.09
C VAL A 48 -0.70 -27.68 -15.84
N GLN A 49 0.04 -28.74 -16.18
CA GLN A 49 -0.35 -30.10 -15.82
C GLN A 49 -0.15 -30.28 -14.30
N LEU A 50 -1.25 -30.56 -13.59
CA LEU A 50 -1.21 -30.84 -12.16
C LEU A 50 -0.59 -32.21 -11.94
N VAL A 51 0.67 -32.24 -11.49
CA VAL A 51 1.34 -33.46 -11.05
C VAL A 51 1.11 -33.59 -9.55
N THR A 52 0.22 -34.49 -9.14
CA THR A 52 -0.04 -34.76 -7.73
C THR A 52 1.07 -35.64 -7.16
N ASN A 53 1.90 -35.08 -6.30
CA ASN A 53 2.89 -35.84 -5.54
C ASN A 53 2.39 -36.02 -4.09
N PRO A 54 1.94 -37.22 -3.70
CA PRO A 54 1.40 -37.47 -2.36
C PRO A 54 2.45 -37.30 -1.26
N GLU A 55 3.73 -37.54 -1.55
CA GLU A 55 4.80 -37.36 -0.56
C GLU A 55 4.98 -35.88 -0.20
N ILE A 56 4.93 -35.01 -1.21
CA ILE A 56 4.98 -33.56 -1.00
C ILE A 56 3.75 -33.09 -0.22
N TYR A 57 2.58 -33.64 -0.52
CA TYR A 57 1.35 -33.32 0.23
C TYR A 57 1.49 -33.69 1.72
N THR A 58 1.85 -34.94 2.03
CA THR A 58 2.06 -35.40 3.41
C THR A 58 3.18 -34.63 4.11
N PHE A 59 4.25 -34.26 3.40
CA PHE A 59 5.35 -33.47 3.96
C PHE A 59 4.90 -32.07 4.42
N ASN A 60 3.99 -31.43 3.68
CA ASN A 60 3.42 -30.14 4.06
C ASN A 60 2.37 -30.29 5.18
N GLU A 61 1.50 -31.30 5.13
CA GLU A 61 0.50 -31.58 6.17
C GLU A 61 1.16 -31.89 7.53
N ASP A 62 2.24 -32.68 7.53
CA ASP A 62 3.02 -33.00 8.75
C ASP A 62 3.83 -31.79 9.27
N MET A 63 3.77 -30.63 8.60
CA MET A 63 4.56 -29.43 8.89
C MET A 63 6.08 -29.71 8.98
N LYS A 64 6.56 -30.69 8.21
CA LYS A 64 7.99 -31.04 8.11
C LYS A 64 8.74 -30.08 7.19
N ASN A 65 8.02 -29.30 6.40
CA ASN A 65 8.55 -28.19 5.58
C ASN A 65 8.95 -26.96 6.42
N LEU A 66 8.48 -26.87 7.67
CA LEU A 66 8.77 -25.74 8.55
C LEU A 66 10.04 -25.98 9.38
N MET A 67 10.77 -24.91 9.66
CA MET A 67 11.96 -24.91 10.51
C MET A 67 11.67 -24.26 11.87
N PRO A 68 12.35 -24.65 12.96
CA PRO A 68 12.23 -23.95 14.22
C PRO A 68 12.78 -22.52 14.09
N TRP A 69 12.10 -21.55 14.71
CA TRP A 69 12.57 -20.17 14.75
C TRP A 69 13.76 -20.05 15.71
N ALA A 70 14.74 -19.22 15.33
CA ALA A 70 15.99 -19.08 16.09
C ALA A 70 15.79 -18.51 17.51
N SER A 71 14.80 -17.64 17.71
CA SER A 71 14.52 -17.02 19.02
C SER A 71 13.65 -17.90 19.93
N ASP A 72 12.72 -18.65 19.33
CA ASP A 72 11.87 -19.60 20.06
C ASP A 72 11.67 -20.87 19.24
N PRO A 73 12.34 -21.98 19.60
CA PRO A 73 12.22 -23.27 18.90
C PRO A 73 10.82 -23.90 18.97
N SER A 74 9.94 -23.43 19.86
CA SER A 74 8.55 -23.89 19.91
C SER A 74 7.72 -23.36 18.75
N VAL A 75 8.14 -22.24 18.15
CA VAL A 75 7.51 -21.63 16.99
C VAL A 75 8.16 -22.17 15.72
N LYS A 76 7.37 -22.79 14.85
CA LYS A 76 7.79 -23.22 13.52
C LYS A 76 7.51 -22.13 12.49
N ILE A 77 8.48 -21.86 11.61
CA ILE A 77 8.39 -20.85 10.56
C ILE A 77 8.71 -21.45 9.19
N ASP A 78 8.23 -20.81 8.13
CA ASP A 78 8.60 -21.19 6.77
C ASP A 78 10.09 -20.88 6.52
N ARG A 79 10.77 -21.72 5.74
CA ARG A 79 12.15 -21.50 5.29
C ARG A 79 12.34 -20.22 4.48
N PHE A 80 11.28 -19.69 3.89
CA PHE A 80 11.24 -18.43 3.15
C PHE A 80 10.63 -17.28 3.96
N ASP A 81 10.28 -17.51 5.23
CA ASP A 81 9.85 -16.45 6.13
C ASP A 81 11.03 -15.48 6.38
N GLY A 82 10.78 -14.17 6.28
CA GLY A 82 11.82 -13.16 6.45
C GLY A 82 12.55 -13.24 7.80
N ARG A 83 11.91 -13.80 8.84
CA ARG A 83 12.53 -14.02 10.15
C ARG A 83 13.66 -15.05 10.11
N ALA A 84 13.67 -15.97 9.15
CA ALA A 84 14.75 -16.94 8.99
C ALA A 84 16.06 -16.31 8.50
N LEU A 85 16.00 -15.08 7.98
CA LEU A 85 17.17 -14.31 7.52
C LEU A 85 17.83 -13.49 8.64
N LEU A 86 17.25 -13.47 9.84
CA LEU A 86 17.79 -12.71 10.97
C LEU A 86 18.81 -13.55 11.73
N ASP A 87 20.09 -13.17 11.66
CA ASP A 87 21.17 -13.82 12.42
C ASP A 87 21.05 -13.56 13.93
N PHE A 88 20.51 -12.40 14.31
CA PHE A 88 20.32 -11.97 15.68
C PHE A 88 18.99 -11.23 15.81
N ILE A 89 18.23 -11.55 16.86
CA ILE A 89 16.97 -10.89 17.19
C ILE A 89 17.17 -10.18 18.52
N PRO A 90 17.28 -8.84 18.53
CA PRO A 90 17.47 -8.10 19.76
C PRO A 90 16.25 -8.26 20.65
N THR A 91 16.46 -8.57 21.93
CA THR A 91 15.41 -8.48 22.97
C THR A 91 14.89 -7.04 23.01
N ALA A 92 13.61 -6.80 23.34
CA ALA A 92 13.03 -5.45 23.33
C ALA A 92 13.88 -4.41 24.11
N THR A 93 14.49 -4.81 25.22
CA THR A 93 15.45 -4.01 26.00
C THR A 93 16.75 -3.75 25.23
N GLN A 94 17.28 -4.76 24.55
CA GLN A 94 18.49 -4.67 23.74
C GLN A 94 18.26 -3.79 22.49
N ALA A 95 17.13 -3.97 21.79
CA ALA A 95 16.73 -3.13 20.65
C ALA A 95 16.62 -1.65 21.05
N MET A 96 16.07 -1.36 22.23
CA MET A 96 15.92 -0.01 22.76
C MET A 96 17.29 0.62 23.11
N ILE A 97 18.27 -0.18 23.51
CA ILE A 97 19.63 0.28 23.83
C ILE A 97 20.46 0.44 22.55
N GLU A 98 20.42 -0.55 21.65
CA GLU A 98 21.24 -0.61 20.42
C GLU A 98 20.77 0.34 19.32
N SER A 99 19.46 0.62 19.24
CA SER A 99 18.94 1.59 18.28
C SER A 99 19.42 3.02 18.53
N GLY A 100 20.06 3.31 19.68
CA GLY A 100 20.47 4.66 20.04
C GLY A 100 19.30 5.63 20.20
N LEU A 101 18.06 5.14 20.06
CA LEU A 101 16.81 5.81 20.37
C LEU A 101 16.70 5.89 21.88
N LYS A 102 17.50 6.77 22.49
CA LYS A 102 16.96 7.54 23.62
C LYS A 102 15.62 8.09 23.12
N PRO A 103 14.54 8.07 23.91
CA PRO A 103 13.33 8.77 23.54
C PRO A 103 13.75 10.22 23.32
N ASP A 104 13.94 10.58 22.05
CA ASP A 104 14.33 11.91 21.67
C ASP A 104 13.11 12.75 22.02
N LYS A 105 13.27 13.67 22.95
CA LYS A 105 12.17 14.44 23.52
C LYS A 105 11.38 15.21 22.46
N ASP A 106 11.91 15.29 21.24
CA ASP A 106 11.38 16.06 20.13
C ASP A 106 10.95 15.24 18.90
N GLU A 107 11.28 13.94 18.76
CA GLU A 107 10.67 13.06 17.72
C GLU A 107 9.33 12.43 18.16
N ASP A 108 8.98 12.58 19.43
CA ASP A 108 7.72 12.10 20.01
C ASP A 108 6.49 12.96 19.67
N GLY A 109 6.61 14.06 18.90
CA GLY A 109 5.48 14.95 18.59
C GLY A 109 4.39 14.26 17.77
N ILE A 110 4.74 13.72 16.60
CA ILE A 110 3.78 13.03 15.71
C ILE A 110 3.32 11.71 16.34
N GLY A 111 4.24 10.99 16.98
CA GLY A 111 3.93 9.74 17.68
C GLY A 111 2.95 9.95 18.85
N ASN A 112 3.19 10.95 19.69
CA ASN A 112 2.28 11.30 20.78
C ASN A 112 0.96 11.86 20.28
N GLU A 113 0.97 12.69 19.24
CA GLU A 113 -0.27 13.21 18.67
C GLU A 113 -1.12 12.07 18.10
N LEU A 114 -0.54 11.14 17.32
CA LEU A 114 -1.27 9.96 16.83
C LEU A 114 -1.78 9.09 17.99
N ARG A 115 -0.96 8.87 19.01
CA ARG A 115 -1.37 8.11 20.20
C ARG A 115 -2.53 8.80 20.91
N PHE A 116 -2.46 10.12 21.07
CA PHE A 116 -3.50 10.93 21.70
C PHE A 116 -4.80 10.85 20.91
N GLN A 117 -4.77 11.09 19.59
CA GLN A 117 -5.95 11.01 18.73
C GLN A 117 -6.57 9.60 18.75
N ARG A 118 -5.74 8.55 18.70
CA ARG A 118 -6.22 7.16 18.82
C ARG A 118 -6.96 6.92 20.13
N TRP A 119 -6.39 7.37 21.25
CA TRP A 119 -7.01 7.21 22.57
C TRP A 119 -8.27 8.06 22.70
N HIS A 120 -8.25 9.28 22.18
CA HIS A 120 -9.40 10.18 22.14
C HIS A 120 -10.59 9.55 21.42
N ASP A 121 -10.38 9.05 20.20
CA ASP A 121 -11.41 8.39 19.40
C ASP A 121 -11.96 7.16 20.12
N LEU A 122 -11.08 6.34 20.71
CA LEU A 122 -11.50 5.15 21.44
C LEU A 122 -12.38 5.50 22.65
N VAL A 123 -12.01 6.51 23.42
CA VAL A 123 -12.80 7.00 24.56
C VAL A 123 -14.16 7.54 24.09
N ASP A 124 -14.20 8.30 23.00
CA ASP A 124 -15.45 8.82 22.45
C ASP A 124 -16.38 7.71 21.94
N LYS A 125 -15.84 6.68 21.27
CA LYS A 125 -16.64 5.53 20.80
C LYS A 125 -17.20 4.73 21.97
N ILE A 126 -16.42 4.53 23.04
CA ILE A 126 -16.90 3.90 24.28
C ILE A 126 -18.01 4.76 24.92
N ARG A 127 -17.80 6.07 25.03
CA ARG A 127 -18.80 7.01 25.57
C ARG A 127 -20.11 6.98 24.79
N LEU A 128 -20.03 6.83 23.47
CA LEU A 128 -21.19 6.73 22.57
C LEU A 128 -21.82 5.33 22.55
N GLY A 129 -21.23 4.34 23.23
CA GLY A 129 -21.74 2.96 23.26
C GLY A 129 -21.68 2.27 21.90
N VAL A 130 -20.79 2.71 21.01
CA VAL A 130 -20.65 2.14 19.66
C VAL A 130 -19.81 0.87 19.77
N SER A 131 -20.34 -0.26 19.31
CA SER A 131 -19.57 -1.50 19.22
C SER A 131 -18.49 -1.42 18.15
N GLU A 132 -17.46 -2.25 18.27
CA GLU A 132 -16.38 -2.31 17.29
C GLU A 132 -16.90 -2.65 15.89
N GLU A 133 -17.82 -3.61 15.77
CA GLU A 133 -18.46 -3.98 14.51
C GLU A 133 -19.21 -2.80 13.86
N GLN A 134 -19.92 -2.00 14.65
CA GLN A 134 -20.61 -0.81 14.15
C GLN A 134 -19.60 0.28 13.72
N CYS A 135 -18.49 0.42 14.44
CA CYS A 135 -17.42 1.35 14.09
C CYS A 135 -16.79 0.98 12.74
N ILE A 136 -16.49 -0.31 12.52
CA ILE A 136 -15.92 -0.82 11.27
C ILE A 136 -16.87 -0.55 10.10
N ARG A 137 -18.17 -0.86 10.27
CA ARG A 137 -19.19 -0.58 9.24
C ARG A 137 -19.28 0.91 8.90
N ASN A 138 -19.30 1.78 9.91
CA ASN A 138 -19.36 3.23 9.67
C ASN A 138 -18.13 3.72 8.92
N ASN A 139 -16.94 3.22 9.26
CA ASN A 139 -15.71 3.57 8.56
C ASN A 139 -15.74 3.12 7.10
N GLU A 140 -16.30 1.94 6.82
CA GLU A 140 -16.46 1.41 5.47
C GLU A 140 -17.46 2.25 4.65
N GLU A 141 -18.59 2.65 5.25
CA GLU A 141 -19.57 3.55 4.64
C GLU A 141 -18.95 4.93 4.33
N GLU A 142 -18.24 5.55 5.27
CA GLU A 142 -17.55 6.84 5.04
C GLU A 142 -16.49 6.75 3.94
N TRP A 143 -15.75 5.65 3.88
CA TRP A 143 -14.79 5.38 2.82
C TRP A 143 -15.48 5.25 1.45
N ASN A 144 -16.57 4.49 1.39
CA ASN A 144 -17.35 4.34 0.17
C ASN A 144 -17.91 5.68 -0.33
N ASP A 145 -18.40 6.53 0.58
CA ASP A 145 -18.86 7.88 0.26
C ASP A 145 -17.72 8.81 -0.21
N LEU A 146 -16.54 8.70 0.39
CA LEU A 146 -15.36 9.44 -0.04
C LEU A 146 -14.95 9.02 -1.46
N VAL A 147 -14.93 7.72 -1.73
CA VAL A 147 -14.63 7.14 -3.03
C VAL A 147 -15.68 7.56 -4.06
N ALA A 148 -16.96 7.54 -3.73
CA ALA A 148 -18.04 7.99 -4.61
C ALA A 148 -17.91 9.49 -4.96
N ARG A 149 -17.60 10.33 -3.97
CA ARG A 149 -17.33 11.77 -4.19
C ARG A 149 -16.11 11.99 -5.10
N HIS A 150 -15.05 11.21 -4.90
CA HIS A 150 -13.86 11.27 -5.74
C HIS A 150 -14.17 10.88 -7.19
N HIS A 151 -14.91 9.79 -7.41
CA HIS A 151 -15.36 9.38 -8.75
C HIS A 151 -16.24 10.45 -9.42
N ALA A 152 -17.16 11.06 -8.68
CA ALA A 152 -18.00 12.14 -9.21
C ALA A 152 -17.18 13.39 -9.60
N LEU A 153 -16.13 13.72 -8.83
CA LEU A 153 -15.21 14.80 -9.16
C LEU A 153 -14.40 14.50 -10.43
N ILE A 154 -13.91 13.26 -10.59
CA ILE A 154 -13.23 12.82 -11.83
C ILE A 154 -14.17 12.94 -13.03
N GLY A 155 -15.42 12.49 -12.90
CA GLY A 155 -16.44 12.59 -13.96
C GLY A 155 -16.63 14.03 -14.44
N LYS A 156 -16.79 14.98 -13.51
CA LYS A 156 -16.93 16.42 -13.80
C LYS A 156 -15.67 17.03 -14.43
N VAL A 157 -14.49 16.58 -14.04
CA VAL A 157 -13.22 17.02 -14.66
C VAL A 157 -13.14 16.52 -16.09
N SER A 158 -13.56 15.28 -16.37
CA SER A 158 -13.54 14.70 -17.72
C SER A 158 -14.47 15.43 -18.70
N GLU A 159 -15.68 15.81 -18.28
CA GLU A 159 -16.65 16.57 -19.11
C GLU A 159 -16.12 17.95 -19.51
N LYS A 160 -15.37 18.61 -18.61
CA LYS A 160 -14.80 19.94 -18.84
C LYS A 160 -13.72 19.97 -19.94
N TYR A 161 -13.10 18.84 -20.24
CA TYR A 161 -12.05 18.71 -21.27
C TYR A 161 -12.53 18.07 -22.59
N VAL A 162 -13.78 17.59 -22.65
CA VAL A 162 -14.37 17.06 -23.90
C VAL A 162 -14.98 18.19 -24.74
N TYR A 163 -15.28 19.34 -24.15
CA TYR A 163 -15.89 20.51 -24.81
C TYR A 163 -14.95 21.72 -24.99
N SER A 164 -13.62 21.55 -24.89
CA SER A 164 -12.61 22.59 -25.14
C SER A 164 -11.58 22.14 -26.17
#